data_AF-A0A2I0T111-F1
#
_entry.id   AF-A0A2I0T111-F1
#
_cell.length_a   1.000
_cell.length_b   1.000
_cell.length_c   1.000
_cell.angle_alpha   90.00
_cell.angle_beta   90.00
_cell.angle_gamma   90.00
#
_symmetry.space_group_name_H-M   'P 1'
#
loop_
_entity.id
_entity.type
_entity.pdbx_description
1 polymer ?
#
loop_
_entity_poly.entity_id
_entity_poly.type
_entity_poly.pdbx_seq_one_letter_code
_entity_poly.pdbx_strand_id
1 'polypeptide(L)'
;MKAPEISLANVHVPLESIKPSSALPVTAYDKNGFRILLHFARECPPGRSDVLVVVVSMLNTAPLPVKNIVLQAAVPKSMKVKLQPPSGTELSPFNPIQPPAAITQVMLLANPAKVRGTVGFMLSLSDTLDVS
;
A
#
# COMPACT_ATOMS: atom_id res chain seq x y z
N MET A 1 -0.79 2.28 34.49
CA MET A 1 -1.99 2.14 33.64
C MET A 1 -1.54 1.61 32.29
N LYS A 2 -2.05 0.46 31.83
CA LYS A 2 -1.74 -0.09 30.49
C LYS A 2 -2.43 0.81 29.46
N ALA A 3 -1.70 1.36 28.50
CA ALA A 3 -2.32 2.09 27.39
C ALA A 3 -3.29 1.14 26.66
N PRO A 4 -4.44 1.62 26.15
CA PRO A 4 -5.35 0.80 25.35
C PRO A 4 -4.60 0.14 24.20
N GLU A 5 -4.78 -1.16 23.99
CA GLU A 5 -4.16 -1.85 22.86
C GLU A 5 -4.72 -1.30 21.54
N ILE A 6 -3.82 -0.79 20.70
CA ILE A 6 -4.15 -0.32 19.37
C ILE A 6 -4.40 -1.56 18.51
N SER A 7 -5.65 -1.76 18.06
CA SER A 7 -6.03 -2.89 17.20
C SER A 7 -6.66 -2.40 15.89
N LEU A 8 -6.33 -3.10 14.80
CA LEU A 8 -6.90 -2.93 13.46
C LEU A 8 -7.66 -4.18 12.99
N ALA A 9 -7.79 -5.22 13.83
CA ALA A 9 -8.34 -6.52 13.43
C ALA A 9 -9.72 -6.38 12.76
N ASN A 10 -10.61 -5.58 13.37
CA ASN A 10 -12.00 -5.39 12.94
C ASN A 10 -12.19 -4.20 11.98
N VAL A 11 -11.11 -3.54 11.55
CA VAL A 11 -11.20 -2.40 10.61
C VAL A 11 -11.04 -2.92 9.20
N HIS A 12 -12.07 -2.74 8.38
CA HIS A 12 -12.06 -3.05 6.95
C HIS A 12 -12.62 -1.83 6.21
N VAL A 13 -11.97 -1.45 5.13
CA VAL A 13 -12.34 -0.28 4.32
C VAL A 13 -12.41 -0.74 2.87
N PRO A 14 -13.61 -0.86 2.28
CA PRO A 14 -13.79 -1.22 0.88
C PRO A 14 -13.15 -0.17 -0.03
N LEU A 15 -12.49 -0.60 -1.12
CA LEU A 15 -11.74 0.28 -2.01
C LEU A 15 -12.63 1.37 -2.62
N GLU A 16 -13.85 1.00 -3.01
CA GLU A 16 -14.88 1.86 -3.60
C GLU A 16 -15.41 2.95 -2.65
N SER A 17 -15.23 2.77 -1.34
CA SER A 17 -15.62 3.76 -0.33
C SER A 17 -14.57 4.87 -0.12
N ILE A 18 -13.36 4.67 -0.64
CA ILE A 18 -12.23 5.55 -0.38
C ILE A 18 -12.31 6.77 -1.29
N LYS A 19 -12.43 7.95 -0.68
CA LYS A 19 -12.25 9.22 -1.37
C LYS A 19 -10.78 9.64 -1.31
N PRO A 20 -10.11 9.86 -2.46
CA PRO A 20 -8.73 10.32 -2.47
C PRO A 20 -8.62 11.72 -1.84
N SER A 21 -7.50 11.99 -1.18
CA SER A 21 -7.15 13.34 -0.75
C SER A 21 -6.62 14.18 -1.91
N SER A 22 -6.42 15.47 -1.68
CA SER A 22 -5.71 16.37 -2.60
C SER A 22 -4.18 16.25 -2.51
N ALA A 23 -3.66 15.41 -1.60
CA ALA A 23 -2.22 15.19 -1.49
C ALA A 23 -1.72 14.42 -2.72
N LEU A 24 -0.53 14.81 -3.19
CA LEU A 24 0.12 14.08 -4.26
C LEU A 24 0.48 12.65 -3.80
N PRO A 25 0.38 11.65 -4.68
CA PRO A 25 0.83 10.30 -4.36
C PRO A 25 2.32 10.30 -4.01
N VAL A 26 2.70 9.51 -3.01
CA VAL A 26 4.11 9.34 -2.63
C VAL A 26 4.65 8.07 -3.27
N THR A 27 5.79 8.19 -3.94
CA THR A 27 6.51 7.04 -4.50
C THR A 27 7.25 6.30 -3.40
N ALA A 28 6.81 5.08 -3.09
CA ALA A 28 7.47 4.21 -2.10
C ALA A 28 8.56 3.33 -2.71
N TYR A 29 8.41 2.98 -4.00
CA TYR A 29 9.36 2.19 -4.75
C TYR A 29 9.27 2.56 -6.24
N ASP A 30 10.39 2.70 -6.92
CA ASP A 30 10.46 2.90 -8.37
C ASP A 30 11.78 2.34 -8.90
N LYS A 31 11.72 1.15 -9.51
CA LYS A 31 12.91 0.50 -10.08
C LYS A 31 12.50 -0.41 -11.22
N ASN A 32 13.24 -0.34 -12.32
CA ASN A 32 13.10 -1.24 -13.48
C ASN A 32 11.67 -1.34 -14.03
N GLY A 33 10.93 -0.23 -14.03
CA GLY A 33 9.56 -0.16 -14.53
C GLY A 33 8.50 -0.68 -13.55
N PHE A 34 8.88 -1.25 -12.40
CA PHE A 34 7.95 -1.56 -11.32
C PHE A 34 7.89 -0.41 -10.33
N ARG A 35 6.68 0.13 -10.09
CA ARG A 35 6.46 1.28 -9.22
C ARG A 35 5.40 0.99 -8.18
N ILE A 36 5.63 1.44 -6.94
CA ILE A 36 4.66 1.46 -5.85
C ILE A 36 4.37 2.90 -5.46
N LEU A 37 3.09 3.28 -5.52
CA LEU A 37 2.57 4.58 -5.16
C LEU A 37 1.65 4.47 -3.93
N LEU A 38 1.72 5.47 -3.06
CA LEU A 38 0.87 5.61 -1.88
C LEU A 38 -0.08 6.78 -2.09
N HIS A 39 -1.37 6.48 -2.19
CA HIS A 39 -2.43 7.46 -2.33
C HIS A 39 -3.15 7.62 -0.98
N PHE A 40 -3.07 8.80 -0.38
CA PHE A 40 -3.69 9.06 0.91
C PHE A 40 -5.18 9.38 0.75
N ALA A 41 -6.02 8.73 1.54
CA ALA A 41 -7.45 9.04 1.60
C ALA A 41 -7.69 10.37 2.34
N ARG A 42 -8.80 11.02 1.99
CA ARG A 42 -9.26 12.24 2.68
C ARG A 42 -9.85 11.93 4.06
N GLU A 43 -10.58 10.83 4.16
CA GLU A 43 -11.39 10.48 5.33
C GLU A 43 -10.75 9.31 6.10
N CYS A 44 -10.89 9.33 7.42
CA CYS A 44 -10.55 8.21 8.30
C CYS A 44 -11.76 7.27 8.45
N PRO A 45 -11.57 6.00 8.83
CA PRO A 45 -12.69 5.10 9.06
C PRO A 45 -13.61 5.61 10.20
N PRO A 46 -14.92 5.29 10.18
CA PRO A 46 -15.86 5.73 11.20
C PRO A 46 -15.38 5.35 12.62
N GLY A 47 -15.35 6.33 13.53
CA GLY A 47 -14.92 6.13 14.91
C GLY A 47 -13.42 5.89 15.11
N ARG A 48 -12.60 5.99 14.04
CA ARG A 48 -11.15 5.71 14.07
C ARG A 48 -10.35 6.87 13.46
N SER A 49 -10.41 8.04 14.09
CA SER A 49 -9.61 9.21 13.68
C SER A 49 -8.10 9.04 13.90
N ASP A 50 -7.70 7.99 14.62
CA ASP A 50 -6.33 7.54 14.77
C ASP A 50 -5.80 6.77 13.55
N VAL A 51 -6.67 6.41 12.59
CA VAL A 51 -6.33 5.55 11.45
C VAL A 51 -6.26 6.35 10.15
N LEU A 52 -5.09 6.29 9.52
CA LEU A 52 -4.88 6.76 8.15
C LEU A 52 -5.18 5.63 7.17
N VAL A 53 -5.94 5.93 6.11
CA VAL A 53 -6.22 5.02 5.00
C VAL A 53 -5.33 5.39 3.82
N VAL A 54 -4.65 4.40 3.27
CA VAL A 54 -3.77 4.55 2.11
C VAL A 54 -4.15 3.51 1.07
N VAL A 55 -4.37 3.94 -0.17
CA VAL A 55 -4.46 3.03 -1.31
C VAL A 55 -3.05 2.87 -1.87
N VAL A 56 -2.53 1.66 -1.82
CA VAL A 56 -1.27 1.29 -2.43
C VAL A 56 -1.55 0.86 -3.87
N SER A 57 -0.89 1.49 -4.83
CA SER A 57 -1.00 1.14 -6.25
C SER A 57 0.35 0.65 -6.75
N MET A 58 0.36 -0.54 -7.34
CA MET A 58 1.55 -1.16 -7.93
C MET A 58 1.37 -1.22 -9.44
N LEU A 59 2.34 -0.70 -10.18
CA LEU A 59 2.29 -0.55 -11.64
C LEU A 59 3.48 -1.25 -12.28
N ASN A 60 3.26 -1.84 -13.44
CA ASN A 60 4.32 -2.42 -14.26
C ASN A 60 4.39 -1.74 -15.63
N THR A 61 5.49 -1.03 -15.86
CA THR A 61 5.87 -0.47 -17.16
C THR A 61 7.06 -1.21 -17.77
N ALA A 62 7.47 -2.35 -17.21
CA ALA A 62 8.53 -3.19 -17.74
C ALA A 62 8.01 -4.12 -18.85
N PRO A 63 8.89 -4.59 -19.77
CA PRO A 63 8.50 -5.54 -20.81
C PRO A 63 8.32 -6.97 -20.30
N LEU A 64 8.63 -7.23 -19.04
CA LEU A 64 8.50 -8.55 -18.40
C LEU A 64 7.33 -8.56 -17.40
N PRO A 65 6.67 -9.70 -17.20
CA PRO A 65 5.65 -9.83 -16.15
C PRO A 65 6.31 -9.80 -14.77
N VAL A 66 5.54 -9.38 -13.77
CA VAL A 66 5.92 -9.47 -12.35
C VAL A 66 4.91 -10.38 -11.66
N LYS A 67 5.37 -11.43 -10.98
CA LYS A 67 4.49 -12.43 -10.36
C LYS A 67 4.70 -12.54 -8.86
N ASN A 68 3.76 -13.20 -8.20
CA ASN A 68 3.80 -13.50 -6.76
C ASN A 68 4.13 -12.26 -5.90
N ILE A 69 3.55 -11.12 -6.27
CA ILE A 69 3.81 -9.84 -5.61
C ILE A 69 3.24 -9.91 -4.20
N VAL A 70 4.13 -9.75 -3.21
CA VAL A 70 3.78 -9.67 -1.80
C VAL A 70 4.36 -8.39 -1.21
N LEU A 71 3.47 -7.49 -0.82
CA LEU A 71 3.84 -6.30 -0.06
C LEU A 71 3.75 -6.57 1.43
N GLN A 72 4.79 -6.18 2.14
CA GLN A 72 4.82 -6.12 3.61
C GLN A 72 5.16 -4.71 4.05
N ALA A 73 4.61 -4.31 5.20
CA ALA A 73 4.83 -2.99 5.78
C ALA A 73 5.31 -3.14 7.22
N ALA A 74 6.30 -2.35 7.59
CA ALA A 74 6.86 -2.27 8.93
C ALA A 74 6.68 -0.85 9.47
N VAL A 75 6.25 -0.76 10.73
CA VAL A 75 5.98 0.50 11.41
C VAL A 75 6.60 0.50 12.80
N PRO A 76 6.87 1.69 13.39
CA PRO A 76 7.29 1.78 14.79
C PRO A 76 6.33 1.07 15.75
N LYS A 77 6.84 0.61 16.90
CA LYS A 77 6.04 -0.13 17.91
C LYS A 77 4.82 0.64 18.44
N SER A 78 4.86 1.97 18.40
CA SER A 78 3.75 2.86 18.80
C SER A 78 2.61 2.92 17.78
N MET A 79 2.80 2.34 16.60
CA MET A 79 1.85 2.30 15.50
C MET A 79 1.42 0.86 15.20
N LYS A 80 0.34 0.71 14.45
CA LYS A 80 -0.07 -0.57 13.87
C LYS A 80 -0.37 -0.39 12.40
N VAL A 81 -0.01 -1.39 11.61
CA VAL A 81 -0.34 -1.45 10.19
C VAL A 81 -1.16 -2.69 9.91
N LYS A 82 -2.14 -2.57 9.03
CA LYS A 82 -2.90 -3.68 8.46
C LYS A 82 -2.95 -3.51 6.95
N LEU A 83 -2.52 -4.54 6.24
CA LEU A 83 -2.72 -4.66 4.80
C LEU A 83 -3.94 -5.53 4.57
N GLN A 84 -4.92 -5.01 3.83
CA GLN A 84 -6.04 -5.78 3.35
C GLN A 84 -5.60 -6.65 2.14
N PRO A 85 -6.39 -7.64 1.70
CA PRO A 85 -6.06 -8.41 0.51
C PRO A 85 -5.84 -7.50 -0.71
N PRO A 86 -4.81 -7.76 -1.53
CA PRO A 86 -4.61 -7.01 -2.76
C PRO A 86 -5.64 -7.44 -3.82
N SER A 87 -5.84 -6.60 -4.85
CA SER A 87 -6.69 -6.93 -5.99
C SER A 87 -6.12 -8.04 -6.88
N GLY A 88 -4.83 -8.33 -6.75
CA GLY A 88 -4.11 -9.38 -7.47
C GLY A 88 -2.69 -9.50 -6.96
N THR A 89 -1.97 -10.50 -7.47
CA THR A 89 -0.57 -10.78 -7.10
C THR A 89 0.35 -10.85 -8.31
N GLU A 90 -0.13 -10.49 -9.49
CA GLU A 90 0.62 -10.52 -10.74
C GLU A 90 0.31 -9.27 -11.58
N LEU A 91 1.31 -8.78 -12.30
CA LEU A 91 1.19 -7.71 -13.27
C LEU A 91 1.71 -8.20 -14.62
N SER A 92 0.91 -8.02 -15.66
CA SER A 92 1.31 -8.33 -17.03
C SER A 92 2.44 -7.39 -17.49
N PRO A 93 3.18 -7.77 -18.55
CA PRO A 93 4.07 -6.85 -19.24
C PRO A 93 3.37 -5.56 -19.67
N PHE A 94 4.14 -4.50 -19.80
CA PHE A 94 3.67 -3.25 -20.38
C PHE A 94 3.28 -3.42 -21.85
N ASN A 95 2.07 -2.96 -22.19
CA ASN A 95 1.57 -2.93 -23.56
C ASN A 95 1.18 -1.48 -23.91
N PRO A 96 1.84 -0.82 -24.88
CA PRO A 96 1.54 0.57 -25.25
C PRO A 96 0.10 0.82 -25.73
N ILE A 97 -0.61 -0.21 -26.18
CA ILE A 97 -1.98 -0.11 -26.70
C ILE A 97 -3.01 -0.15 -25.55
N GLN A 98 -2.67 -0.79 -24.43
CA GLN A 98 -3.57 -0.98 -23.30
C GLN A 98 -3.15 -0.10 -22.12
N PRO A 99 -4.09 0.25 -21.23
CA PRO A 99 -3.73 0.85 -19.96
C PRO A 99 -2.74 -0.06 -19.20
N PRO A 100 -1.74 0.49 -18.50
CA PRO A 100 -0.84 -0.30 -17.67
C PRO A 100 -1.61 -1.14 -16.64
N ALA A 101 -1.20 -2.40 -16.47
CA ALA A 101 -1.75 -3.24 -15.41
C ALA A 101 -1.43 -2.64 -14.04
N ALA A 102 -2.40 -2.72 -13.12
CA ALA A 102 -2.27 -2.20 -11.78
C ALA A 102 -2.81 -3.19 -10.74
N ILE A 103 -2.11 -3.31 -9.61
CA ILE A 103 -2.64 -3.91 -8.38
C ILE A 103 -2.93 -2.80 -7.40
N THR A 104 -4.08 -2.88 -6.76
CA THR A 104 -4.46 -2.00 -5.66
C THR A 104 -4.54 -2.79 -4.37
N GLN A 105 -4.04 -2.21 -3.28
CA GLN A 105 -4.13 -2.81 -1.95
C GLN A 105 -4.40 -1.73 -0.91
N VAL A 106 -5.41 -1.92 -0.07
CA VAL A 106 -5.72 -0.97 1.00
C VAL A 106 -4.82 -1.22 2.19
N MET A 107 -4.11 -0.18 2.63
CA MET A 107 -3.29 -0.16 3.83
C MET A 107 -3.92 0.76 4.88
N LEU A 108 -4.02 0.25 6.10
CA LEU A 108 -4.51 0.99 7.27
C LEU A 108 -3.35 1.19 8.25
N LEU A 109 -3.12 2.44 8.65
CA LEU A 109 -2.07 2.81 9.60
C LEU A 109 -2.69 3.50 10.82
N ALA A 110 -2.68 2.84 11.97
CA ALA A 110 -3.06 3.44 13.24
C ALA A 110 -1.88 4.18 13.87
N ASN A 111 -2.03 5.49 14.08
CA ASN A 111 -1.06 6.38 14.72
C ASN A 111 -1.72 7.25 15.81
N PRO A 112 -2.12 6.66 16.95
CA PRO A 112 -2.86 7.38 17.99
C PRO A 112 -2.02 8.46 18.70
N ALA A 113 -0.70 8.28 18.75
CA ALA A 113 0.21 9.27 19.33
C ALA A 113 0.51 10.45 18.39
N LYS A 114 -0.02 10.42 17.15
CA LYS A 114 0.23 11.42 16.08
C LYS A 114 1.72 11.72 15.89
N VAL A 115 2.57 10.73 16.17
CA VAL A 115 4.02 10.88 16.09
C VAL A 115 4.41 10.87 14.62
N ARG A 116 5.32 11.77 14.23
CA ARG A 116 5.95 11.73 12.92
C ARG A 116 6.88 10.51 12.88
N GLY A 117 6.71 9.65 11.90
CA GLY A 117 7.53 8.46 11.74
C GLY A 117 7.64 8.05 10.28
N THR A 118 8.63 7.23 9.99
CA THR A 118 8.82 6.61 8.68
C THR A 118 8.13 5.24 8.67
N VAL A 119 7.37 4.95 7.63
CA VAL A 119 6.86 3.61 7.36
C VAL A 119 7.86 2.92 6.43
N GLY A 120 8.39 1.78 6.87
CA GLY A 120 9.25 0.94 6.05
C GLY A 120 8.41 -0.03 5.23
N PHE A 121 8.77 -0.25 3.98
CA PHE A 121 8.14 -1.27 3.13
C PHE A 121 9.17 -2.35 2.83
N MET A 122 8.74 -3.61 2.95
CA MET A 122 9.50 -4.74 2.43
C MET A 122 8.69 -5.35 1.29
N LEU A 123 9.32 -5.43 0.13
CA LEU A 123 8.72 -5.97 -1.08
C LEU A 123 9.38 -7.30 -1.40
N SER A 124 8.56 -8.33 -1.53
CA SER A 124 8.98 -9.63 -2.03
C SER A 124 8.31 -9.89 -3.36
N LEU A 125 9.12 -10.22 -4.37
CA LEU A 125 8.70 -10.57 -5.72
C LEU A 125 9.33 -11.93 -6.05
N SER A 126 8.56 -12.82 -6.65
CA SER A 126 9.14 -14.01 -7.27
C SER A 126 9.14 -13.78 -8.78
N ASP A 127 10.34 -13.75 -9.35
CA ASP A 127 10.66 -13.49 -10.77
C ASP A 127 10.53 -12.03 -11.24
N THR A 128 11.62 -11.27 -11.05
CA THR A 128 12.16 -10.17 -11.90
C THR A 128 13.30 -9.52 -11.09
N LEU A 129 14.60 -9.62 -11.38
CA LEU A 129 15.34 -9.44 -12.62
C LEU A 129 16.66 -10.25 -12.59
N ASP A 130 16.74 -11.39 -13.27
CA ASP A 130 18.04 -11.84 -13.78
C ASP A 130 18.24 -11.12 -15.12
N VAL A 131 18.82 -9.92 -15.02
CA VAL A 131 19.60 -9.37 -16.12
C VAL A 131 21.03 -9.42 -15.61
N SER A 132 21.67 -10.58 -15.78
CA SER A 132 23.13 -10.69 -15.80
C SER A 132 23.61 -10.90 -17.21
#